data_AF-A0ABD3DIM5-F1
#
_entry.id   AF-A0ABD3DIM5-F1
#
_cell.length_a   1.000
_cell.length_b   1.000
_cell.length_c   1.000
_cell.angle_alpha   90.00
_cell.angle_beta   90.00
_cell.angle_gamma   90.00
#
_symmetry.space_group_name_H-M   'P 1'
#
loop_
_entity.id
_entity.type
_entity.pdbx_description
1 polymer ?
#
loop_
_entity_poly.entity_id
_entity_poly.type
_entity_poly.pdbx_seq_one_letter_code
_entity_poly.pdbx_strand_id
1 'polypeptide(L)'
;MACSDKPELVEREIKDGDHEENKKGGFIEKVKDFIHDIGEKIEETIGFGKPTADVTAIHVPKINLEKADIIIDVLVKNPNPVPIPLIDIKYLIESEGRKLISGLIPDAGTLHAHGSETIKVPICLVYDDIKNTYADIKPGSIIPYKIKVDLIVDVPFFGRLTLPLEKTGKIPIPYKPDVDVEKIHFEKFSFEETVATLHLRLENMNDFDLGLNELDYEVWLCDVSIGGAELTKSAKIEKNGISYIDVPITFRPKDCGSAVWDMIRGKGTGYSMKGNIHVDTPFGAMKLPISKEGGKTVIKKKKETGDDGGDDEYPVRSNPNPFSRHNWIKAQEDKFFIYEAESYMILN
;
A
#
# COMPACT_ATOMS: atom_id res chain seq x y z
N MET A 1 85.24 -2.63 15.21
CA MET A 1 85.08 -3.23 16.55
C MET A 1 84.56 -4.64 16.36
N ALA A 2 85.26 -5.63 16.92
CA ALA A 2 84.92 -7.07 16.97
C ALA A 2 83.57 -7.29 17.68
N CYS A 3 82.85 -8.42 17.59
CA CYS A 3 83.21 -9.84 17.55
C CYS A 3 81.95 -10.60 17.06
N SER A 4 81.98 -11.37 15.96
CA SER A 4 82.12 -12.84 15.88
C SER A 4 81.31 -13.63 16.92
N ASP A 5 80.33 -14.44 16.47
CA ASP A 5 80.54 -15.90 16.39
C ASP A 5 79.42 -16.61 15.60
N LYS A 6 79.88 -17.40 14.63
CA LYS A 6 79.21 -18.38 13.74
C LYS A 6 79.41 -19.79 14.38
N PRO A 7 78.65 -20.86 14.06
CA PRO A 7 78.84 -21.59 12.78
C PRO A 7 77.59 -22.33 12.23
N GLU A 8 77.41 -22.35 10.91
CA GLU A 8 77.72 -23.44 9.95
C GLU A 8 76.52 -24.34 9.62
N LEU A 9 76.04 -24.16 8.40
CA LEU A 9 75.26 -25.14 7.65
C LEU A 9 76.22 -26.20 7.12
N VAL A 10 76.00 -27.46 7.50
CA VAL A 10 76.61 -28.63 6.85
C VAL A 10 75.47 -29.56 6.44
N GLU A 11 75.28 -29.68 5.13
CA GLU A 11 74.51 -30.77 4.51
C GLU A 11 75.29 -32.08 4.66
N ARG A 12 74.62 -33.15 5.11
CA ARG A 12 75.04 -34.53 4.82
C ARG A 12 73.87 -35.51 4.89
N GLU A 13 73.58 -36.06 3.70
CA GLU A 13 73.22 -37.45 3.40
C GLU A 13 71.98 -38.06 4.08
N ILE A 14 70.90 -38.14 3.30
CA ILE A 14 69.79 -39.08 3.48
C ILE A 14 70.34 -40.50 3.30
N LYS A 15 70.19 -41.32 4.34
CA LYS A 15 70.37 -42.77 4.24
C LYS A 15 69.17 -43.43 4.88
N ASP A 16 68.33 -44.00 4.01
CA ASP A 16 67.21 -44.86 4.39
C ASP A 16 67.70 -46.09 5.15
N GLY A 17 66.99 -46.43 6.22
CA GLY A 17 67.21 -47.61 7.04
C GLY A 17 66.14 -47.71 8.12
N ASP A 18 65.14 -48.53 7.86
CA ASP A 18 64.02 -48.87 8.75
C ASP A 18 64.47 -49.21 10.18
N HIS A 19 63.77 -48.66 11.18
CA HIS A 19 62.96 -49.43 12.13
C HIS A 19 62.36 -48.57 13.25
N GLU A 20 61.09 -48.89 13.54
CA GLU A 20 60.36 -48.74 14.81
C GLU A 20 59.71 -47.39 15.18
N GLU A 21 58.41 -47.38 14.92
CA GLU A 21 57.36 -46.66 15.63
C GLU A 21 57.57 -46.64 17.16
N ASN A 22 57.50 -45.45 17.77
CA ASN A 22 56.73 -45.27 19.01
C ASN A 22 56.42 -43.79 19.32
N LYS A 23 55.13 -43.47 19.17
CA LYS A 23 54.29 -42.71 20.10
C LYS A 23 54.72 -41.29 20.50
N LYS A 24 54.20 -40.33 19.73
CA LYS A 24 53.73 -39.03 20.27
C LYS A 24 52.25 -38.72 19.97
N GLY A 25 51.43 -39.76 19.74
CA GLY A 25 49.95 -39.68 19.76
C GLY A 25 49.40 -39.90 21.17
N GLY A 26 49.83 -39.08 22.13
CA GLY A 26 49.64 -39.39 23.56
C GLY A 26 48.85 -38.38 24.37
N PHE A 27 48.98 -37.08 24.06
CA PHE A 27 48.39 -36.01 24.87
C PHE A 27 47.48 -35.09 24.07
N ILE A 28 47.80 -34.76 22.81
CA ILE A 28 46.97 -33.84 22.01
C ILE A 28 45.73 -34.53 21.43
N GLU A 29 45.86 -35.77 20.95
CA GLU A 29 44.70 -36.61 20.60
C GLU A 29 43.85 -36.87 21.83
N LYS A 30 44.45 -37.26 22.96
CA LYS A 30 43.70 -37.46 24.21
C LYS A 30 42.99 -36.22 24.71
N VAL A 31 43.50 -35.01 24.49
CA VAL A 31 42.84 -33.75 24.87
C VAL A 31 41.74 -33.38 23.88
N LYS A 32 41.91 -33.63 22.57
CA LYS A 32 40.84 -33.48 21.58
C LYS A 32 39.71 -34.48 21.84
N ASP A 33 40.07 -35.73 22.08
CA ASP A 33 39.15 -36.80 22.46
C ASP A 33 38.51 -36.46 23.81
N PHE A 34 39.23 -35.93 24.81
CA PHE A 34 38.61 -35.48 26.07
C PHE A 34 37.63 -34.32 25.85
N ILE A 35 37.95 -33.33 25.01
CA ILE A 35 37.04 -32.20 24.74
C ILE A 35 35.80 -32.67 23.95
N HIS A 36 35.97 -33.63 23.04
CA HIS A 36 34.86 -34.21 22.29
C HIS A 36 33.99 -35.12 23.16
N ASP A 37 34.63 -35.97 23.97
CA ASP A 37 33.98 -36.96 24.84
C ASP A 37 33.36 -36.30 26.08
N ILE A 38 33.91 -35.17 26.55
CA ILE A 38 33.27 -34.28 27.54
C ILE A 38 32.20 -33.42 26.86
N GLY A 39 32.40 -32.94 25.63
CA GLY A 39 31.37 -32.22 24.86
C GLY A 39 30.12 -33.07 24.70
N GLU A 40 30.26 -34.29 24.18
CA GLU A 40 29.17 -35.26 24.02
C GLU A 40 28.58 -35.74 25.36
N LYS A 41 29.40 -36.00 26.39
CA LYS A 41 28.87 -36.38 27.72
C LYS A 41 28.19 -35.23 28.46
N ILE A 42 28.62 -33.98 28.25
CA ILE A 42 27.94 -32.80 28.83
C ILE A 42 26.63 -32.53 28.06
N GLU A 43 26.60 -32.72 26.74
CA GLU A 43 25.38 -32.66 25.93
C GLU A 43 24.30 -33.65 26.42
N GLU A 44 24.70 -34.85 26.86
CA GLU A 44 23.77 -35.85 27.41
C GLU A 44 23.43 -35.65 28.91
N THR A 45 24.29 -34.99 29.69
CA THR A 45 24.15 -34.90 31.17
C THR A 45 23.67 -33.52 31.66
N ILE A 46 23.80 -32.47 30.85
CA ILE A 46 23.34 -31.11 31.15
C ILE A 46 22.47 -30.69 29.96
N GLY A 47 21.22 -30.28 30.21
CA GLY A 47 20.19 -30.02 29.19
C GLY A 47 20.47 -28.83 28.25
N PHE A 48 21.67 -28.74 27.68
CA PHE A 48 22.03 -27.83 26.62
C PHE A 48 21.54 -28.40 25.28
N GLY A 49 20.71 -27.63 24.59
CA GLY A 49 20.18 -27.96 23.28
C GLY A 49 20.23 -26.76 22.34
N LYS A 50 19.97 -27.04 21.06
CA LYS A 50 19.84 -25.97 20.05
C LYS A 50 18.55 -25.19 20.31
N PRO A 51 18.61 -23.84 20.34
CA PRO A 51 17.39 -23.04 20.40
C PRO A 51 16.51 -23.32 19.19
N THR A 52 15.20 -23.23 19.40
CA THR A 52 14.20 -23.42 18.33
C THR A 52 13.45 -22.12 18.13
N ALA A 53 13.06 -21.85 16.89
CA ALA A 53 12.31 -20.66 16.54
C ALA A 53 11.16 -21.04 15.59
N ASP A 54 10.02 -20.37 15.73
CA ASP A 54 8.86 -20.58 14.86
C ASP A 54 8.09 -19.27 14.66
N VAL A 55 7.50 -19.11 13.48
CA VAL A 55 6.70 -17.91 13.15
C VAL A 55 5.27 -18.14 13.65
N THR A 56 4.93 -17.47 14.74
CA THR A 56 3.61 -17.63 15.39
C THR A 56 2.53 -16.79 14.75
N ALA A 57 2.83 -15.54 14.41
CA ALA A 57 1.86 -14.62 13.81
C ALA A 57 2.54 -13.61 12.88
N ILE A 58 1.76 -13.11 11.93
CA ILE A 58 2.11 -11.97 11.08
C ILE A 58 1.01 -10.94 11.22
N HIS A 59 1.37 -9.74 11.63
CA HIS A 59 0.47 -8.61 11.81
C HIS A 59 0.78 -7.54 10.76
N VAL A 60 -0.26 -6.89 10.24
CA VAL A 60 -0.13 -5.73 9.36
C VAL A 60 -0.78 -4.54 10.07
N PRO A 61 -0.08 -3.89 11.02
CA PRO A 61 -0.64 -2.77 11.79
C PRO A 61 -1.06 -1.58 10.92
N LYS A 62 -0.40 -1.36 9.78
CA LYS A 62 -0.71 -0.24 8.89
C LYS A 62 -0.50 -0.64 7.44
N ILE A 63 -1.46 -0.28 6.60
CA ILE A 63 -1.38 -0.45 5.15
C ILE A 63 -2.08 0.74 4.46
N ASN A 64 -1.42 1.34 3.48
CA ASN A 64 -1.95 2.46 2.68
C ASN A 64 -1.40 2.39 1.24
N LEU A 65 -1.49 3.47 0.46
CA LEU A 65 -0.96 3.50 -0.92
C LEU A 65 0.57 3.62 -1.01
N GLU A 66 1.23 4.04 0.08
CA GLU A 66 2.67 4.33 0.11
C GLU A 66 3.46 3.14 0.64
N LYS A 67 2.97 2.51 1.71
CA LYS A 67 3.66 1.44 2.42
C LYS A 67 2.74 0.49 3.19
N ALA A 68 3.29 -0.68 3.52
CA ALA A 68 2.75 -1.59 4.52
C ALA A 68 3.78 -1.80 5.64
N ASP A 69 3.38 -1.54 6.87
CA ASP A 69 4.15 -1.90 8.05
C ASP A 69 3.70 -3.30 8.50
N ILE A 70 4.64 -4.23 8.61
CA ILE A 70 4.43 -5.64 8.94
C ILE A 70 5.21 -5.96 10.20
N ILE A 71 4.62 -6.70 11.13
CA ILE A 71 5.29 -7.21 12.33
C ILE A 71 5.17 -8.73 12.34
N ILE A 72 6.31 -9.40 12.38
CA ILE A 72 6.38 -10.86 12.46
C ILE A 72 6.73 -11.24 13.90
N ASP A 73 5.86 -12.04 14.50
CA ASP A 73 6.02 -12.55 15.86
C ASP A 73 6.68 -13.92 15.79
N VAL A 74 7.96 -13.97 16.16
CA VAL A 74 8.79 -15.17 16.16
C VAL A 74 8.95 -15.68 17.58
N LEU A 75 8.38 -16.84 17.88
CA LEU A 75 8.55 -17.49 19.17
C LEU A 75 9.87 -18.25 19.18
N VAL A 76 10.78 -17.83 20.04
CA VAL A 76 12.07 -18.49 20.24
C VAL A 76 12.09 -19.15 21.60
N LYS A 77 12.52 -20.40 21.64
CA LYS A 77 12.68 -21.20 22.85
C LYS A 77 14.16 -21.49 23.07
N ASN A 78 14.65 -21.05 24.21
CA ASN A 78 15.99 -21.36 24.68
C ASN A 78 15.92 -22.52 25.68
N PRO A 79 16.30 -23.75 25.29
CA PRO A 79 16.33 -24.87 26.22
C PRO A 79 17.46 -24.77 27.25
N ASN A 80 18.45 -23.89 27.04
CA ASN A 80 19.67 -23.86 27.82
C ASN A 80 19.49 -23.17 29.17
N PRO A 81 20.21 -23.62 30.23
CA PRO A 81 20.20 -22.98 31.55
C PRO A 81 20.92 -21.63 31.60
N VAL A 82 21.40 -21.12 30.45
CA VAL A 82 22.13 -19.86 30.33
C VAL A 82 21.49 -18.99 29.25
N PRO A 83 21.58 -17.65 29.37
CA PRO A 83 21.12 -16.74 28.33
C PRO A 83 21.92 -16.90 27.03
N ILE A 84 21.24 -16.74 25.89
CA ILE A 84 21.84 -16.79 24.54
C ILE A 84 21.74 -15.39 23.91
N PRO A 85 22.85 -14.74 23.56
CA PRO A 85 22.81 -13.50 22.78
C PRO A 85 22.19 -13.71 21.39
N LEU A 86 21.24 -12.86 21.04
CA LEU A 86 20.71 -12.74 19.68
C LEU A 86 21.47 -11.63 18.97
N ILE A 87 22.45 -12.02 18.17
CA ILE A 87 23.39 -11.09 17.54
C ILE A 87 22.68 -10.29 16.46
N ASP A 88 22.12 -10.98 15.46
CA ASP A 88 21.58 -10.34 14.27
C ASP A 88 20.27 -11.01 13.86
N ILE A 89 19.35 -10.23 13.30
CA ILE A 89 18.19 -10.73 12.55
C ILE A 89 18.35 -10.28 11.12
N LYS A 90 18.57 -11.22 10.19
CA LYS A 90 18.50 -10.93 8.76
C LYS A 90 17.12 -11.29 8.25
N TYR A 91 16.55 -10.42 7.43
CA TYR A 91 15.27 -10.72 6.78
C TYR A 91 15.34 -10.42 5.29
N LEU A 92 14.58 -11.19 4.53
CA LEU A 92 14.42 -11.08 3.09
C LEU A 92 12.96 -11.36 2.75
N ILE A 93 12.30 -10.47 2.03
CA ILE A 93 11.01 -10.75 1.41
C ILE A 93 11.23 -10.88 -0.09
N GLU A 94 10.82 -12.01 -0.64
CA GLU A 94 10.85 -12.29 -2.07
C GLU A 94 9.45 -12.57 -2.61
N SER A 95 9.21 -12.23 -3.86
CA SER A 95 7.99 -12.56 -4.60
C SER A 95 8.41 -13.19 -5.92
N GLU A 96 8.06 -14.47 -6.11
CA GLU A 96 8.38 -15.22 -7.34
C GLU A 96 9.87 -15.16 -7.71
N GLY A 97 10.75 -15.25 -6.71
CA GLY A 97 12.22 -15.17 -6.88
C GLY A 97 12.77 -13.75 -7.00
N ARG A 98 11.93 -12.71 -7.04
CA ARG A 98 12.36 -11.31 -7.00
C ARG A 98 12.54 -10.85 -5.56
N LYS A 99 13.65 -10.20 -5.25
CA LYS A 99 13.92 -9.63 -3.93
C LYS A 99 13.18 -8.30 -3.77
N LEU A 100 12.12 -8.29 -2.97
CA LEU A 100 11.34 -7.07 -2.72
C LEU A 100 12.01 -6.17 -1.67
N ILE A 101 12.46 -6.76 -0.57
CA ILE A 101 13.14 -6.04 0.51
C ILE A 101 14.10 -6.97 1.24
N SER A 102 15.16 -6.40 1.81
CA SER A 102 15.97 -7.09 2.82
C SER A 102 16.48 -6.11 3.85
N GLY A 103 16.77 -6.60 5.05
CA GLY A 103 17.45 -5.81 6.05
C GLY A 103 18.16 -6.66 7.09
N LEU A 104 18.84 -5.96 7.98
CA LEU A 104 19.58 -6.50 9.10
C LEU A 104 19.22 -5.68 10.34
N ILE A 105 18.79 -6.36 11.40
CA ILE A 105 18.62 -5.77 12.73
C ILE A 105 19.79 -6.26 13.58
N PRO A 106 20.80 -5.42 13.84
CA PRO A 106 21.91 -5.78 14.70
C PRO A 106 21.51 -5.70 16.18
N ASP A 107 22.24 -6.43 17.01
CA ASP A 107 22.13 -6.46 18.48
C ASP A 107 20.68 -6.64 18.96
N ALA A 108 20.01 -7.66 18.41
CA ALA A 108 18.58 -7.87 18.61
C ALA A 108 18.19 -8.42 20.00
N GLY A 109 19.14 -8.51 20.92
CA GLY A 109 18.89 -8.71 22.35
C GLY A 109 19.50 -9.99 22.91
N THR A 110 18.84 -10.57 23.91
CA THR A 110 19.31 -11.78 24.60
C THR A 110 18.10 -12.65 24.97
N LEU A 111 18.18 -13.94 24.64
CA LEU A 111 17.18 -14.94 24.99
C LEU A 111 17.46 -15.43 26.42
N HIS A 112 16.49 -15.35 27.31
CA HIS A 112 16.66 -15.75 28.70
C HIS A 112 16.84 -17.27 28.83
N ALA A 113 17.53 -17.69 29.89
CA ALA A 113 17.73 -19.10 30.23
C ALA A 113 16.40 -19.82 30.45
N HIS A 114 16.24 -21.03 29.91
CA HIS A 114 14.99 -21.81 29.91
C HIS A 114 13.75 -20.99 29.48
N GLY A 115 13.97 -19.93 28.70
CA GLY A 115 12.97 -18.95 28.32
C GLY A 115 12.25 -19.31 27.03
N SER A 116 11.02 -18.80 26.92
CA SER A 116 10.28 -18.74 25.66
C SER A 116 9.87 -17.29 25.45
N GLU A 117 10.35 -16.68 24.37
CA GLU A 117 10.14 -15.25 24.10
C GLU A 117 9.65 -15.04 22.68
N THR A 118 8.77 -14.07 22.51
CA THR A 118 8.29 -13.65 21.19
C THR A 118 9.08 -12.42 20.76
N ILE A 119 9.96 -12.61 19.78
CA ILE A 119 10.70 -11.54 19.12
C ILE A 119 9.80 -10.94 18.05
N LYS A 120 9.73 -9.61 18.01
CA LYS A 120 9.01 -8.87 16.98
C LYS A 120 9.99 -8.39 15.92
N VAL A 121 9.79 -8.82 14.69
CA VAL A 121 10.59 -8.36 13.54
C VAL A 121 9.75 -7.36 12.74
N PRO A 122 9.99 -6.04 12.91
CA PRO A 122 9.29 -5.02 12.15
C PRO A 122 9.89 -4.93 10.74
N ILE A 123 9.02 -4.93 9.73
CA ILE A 123 9.39 -4.75 8.33
C ILE A 123 8.51 -3.66 7.74
N CYS A 124 9.13 -2.68 7.10
CA CYS A 124 8.42 -1.62 6.38
C CYS A 124 8.59 -1.84 4.88
N LEU A 125 7.49 -2.17 4.20
CA LEU A 125 7.48 -2.38 2.75
C LEU A 125 7.03 -1.09 2.07
N VAL A 126 7.92 -0.42 1.34
CA VAL A 126 7.61 0.77 0.56
C VAL A 126 7.21 0.36 -0.85
N TYR A 127 6.00 0.72 -1.28
CA TYR A 127 5.46 0.25 -2.56
C TYR A 127 6.15 0.90 -3.76
N ASP A 128 6.62 2.14 -3.63
CA ASP A 128 7.32 2.83 -4.72
C ASP A 128 8.63 2.13 -5.10
N ASP A 129 9.39 1.62 -4.13
CA ASP A 129 10.60 0.85 -4.40
C ASP A 129 10.31 -0.40 -5.24
N ILE A 130 9.18 -1.07 -4.96
CA ILE A 130 8.76 -2.27 -5.69
C ILE A 130 8.32 -1.90 -7.11
N LYS A 131 7.41 -0.93 -7.24
CA LYS A 131 6.82 -0.51 -8.54
C LYS A 131 7.90 0.05 -9.48
N ASN A 132 8.87 0.77 -8.95
CA ASN A 132 9.98 1.33 -9.74
C ASN A 132 11.00 0.26 -10.15
N THR A 133 11.16 -0.79 -9.35
CA THR A 133 12.11 -1.87 -9.64
C THR A 133 11.51 -2.92 -10.58
N TYR A 134 10.22 -3.21 -10.45
CA TYR A 134 9.54 -4.32 -11.10
C TYR A 134 8.30 -3.84 -11.87
N ALA A 135 8.47 -3.59 -13.17
CA ALA A 135 7.42 -3.03 -14.04
C ALA A 135 6.20 -3.95 -14.25
N ASP A 136 6.36 -5.25 -14.00
CA ASP A 136 5.31 -6.26 -14.09
C ASP A 136 4.40 -6.30 -12.85
N ILE A 137 4.86 -5.73 -11.73
CA ILE A 137 4.08 -5.60 -10.51
C ILE A 137 3.19 -4.35 -10.61
N LYS A 138 1.92 -4.57 -10.92
CA LYS A 138 0.95 -3.49 -11.13
C LYS A 138 0.31 -3.05 -9.81
N PRO A 139 0.06 -1.74 -9.61
CA PRO A 139 -0.86 -1.28 -8.57
C PRO A 139 -2.23 -1.95 -8.73
N GLY A 140 -2.87 -2.26 -7.60
CA GLY A 140 -4.14 -2.98 -7.52
C GLY A 140 -3.99 -4.50 -7.39
N SER A 141 -2.82 -5.05 -7.71
CA SER A 141 -2.60 -6.51 -7.68
C SER A 141 -2.37 -7.07 -6.29
N ILE A 142 -2.57 -8.39 -6.15
CA ILE A 142 -2.16 -9.17 -4.98
C ILE A 142 -1.00 -10.07 -5.39
N ILE A 143 0.17 -9.87 -4.78
CA ILE A 143 1.36 -10.67 -5.09
C ILE A 143 1.62 -11.72 -4.00
N PRO A 144 2.05 -12.94 -4.39
CA PRO A 144 2.53 -13.91 -3.42
C PRO A 144 3.88 -13.46 -2.87
N TYR A 145 4.12 -13.65 -1.57
CA TYR A 145 5.43 -13.40 -0.99
C TYR A 145 5.95 -14.65 -0.26
N LYS A 146 7.26 -14.70 -0.09
CA LYS A 146 7.96 -15.54 0.87
C LYS A 146 8.85 -14.64 1.72
N ILE A 147 8.62 -14.68 3.02
CA ILE A 147 9.50 -14.05 4.00
C ILE A 147 10.48 -15.11 4.47
N LYS A 148 11.76 -14.75 4.49
CA LYS A 148 12.84 -15.49 5.13
C LYS A 148 13.38 -14.65 6.27
N VAL A 149 13.49 -15.22 7.45
CA VAL A 149 14.10 -14.60 8.63
C VAL A 149 15.18 -15.53 9.15
N ASP A 150 16.41 -15.06 9.20
CA ASP A 150 17.53 -15.76 9.80
C ASP A 150 17.84 -15.12 11.15
N LEU A 151 17.54 -15.83 12.24
CA LEU A 151 17.97 -15.42 13.58
C LEU A 151 19.38 -15.95 13.84
N ILE A 152 20.31 -15.04 14.09
CA ILE A 152 21.71 -15.37 14.32
C ILE A 152 21.99 -15.26 15.81
N VAL A 153 22.19 -16.40 16.46
CA VAL A 153 22.38 -16.53 17.90
C VAL A 153 23.78 -17.05 18.22
N ASP A 154 24.33 -16.66 19.38
CA ASP A 154 25.60 -17.20 19.87
C ASP A 154 25.35 -18.15 21.04
N VAL A 155 25.36 -19.45 20.75
CA VAL A 155 25.02 -20.45 21.76
C VAL A 155 26.30 -20.96 22.42
N PRO A 156 26.41 -20.94 23.75
CA PRO A 156 27.57 -21.50 24.44
C PRO A 156 27.84 -22.95 23.99
N PHE A 157 29.11 -23.28 23.79
CA PHE A 157 29.62 -24.56 23.27
C PHE A 157 29.33 -24.84 21.78
N PHE A 158 28.17 -24.42 21.25
CA PHE A 158 27.82 -24.59 19.83
C PHE A 158 28.30 -23.44 18.92
N GLY A 159 28.66 -22.30 19.50
CA GLY A 159 29.05 -21.09 18.79
C GLY A 159 27.88 -20.45 18.03
N ARG A 160 28.23 -19.74 16.96
CA ARG A 160 27.26 -18.98 16.16
C ARG A 160 26.37 -19.91 15.33
N LEU A 161 25.08 -19.91 15.65
CA LEU A 161 24.05 -20.66 14.91
C LEU A 161 23.11 -19.70 14.17
N THR A 162 22.65 -20.12 13.01
CA THR A 162 21.59 -19.46 12.26
C THR A 162 20.34 -20.31 12.33
N LEU A 163 19.23 -19.74 12.79
CA LEU A 163 17.91 -20.36 12.79
C LEU A 163 17.10 -19.76 11.62
N PRO A 164 17.06 -20.43 10.45
CA PRO A 164 16.31 -19.96 9.30
C PRO A 164 14.82 -20.25 9.48
N LEU A 165 14.00 -19.25 9.20
CA LEU A 165 12.55 -19.31 9.24
C LEU A 165 12.00 -18.87 7.90
N GLU A 166 11.00 -19.60 7.41
CA GLU A 166 10.32 -19.24 6.18
C GLU A 166 8.81 -19.22 6.36
N LYS A 167 8.16 -18.21 5.79
CA LYS A 167 6.70 -18.15 5.71
C LYS A 167 6.26 -17.58 4.39
N THR A 168 5.27 -18.20 3.76
CA THR A 168 4.64 -17.70 2.54
C THR A 168 3.31 -17.04 2.85
N GLY A 169 2.93 -16.09 2.01
CA GLY A 169 1.66 -15.38 2.14
C GLY A 169 1.32 -14.59 0.88
N LYS A 170 0.35 -13.70 1.01
CA LYS A 170 -0.08 -12.79 -0.04
C LYS A 170 -0.13 -11.38 0.52
N ILE A 171 0.30 -10.39 -0.28
CA ILE A 171 0.26 -8.98 0.09
C ILE A 171 -0.33 -8.17 -1.05
N PRO A 172 -1.29 -7.26 -0.77
CA PRO A 172 -1.82 -6.38 -1.79
C PRO A 172 -0.84 -5.23 -2.04
N ILE A 173 -0.91 -4.69 -3.25
CA ILE A 173 -0.32 -3.40 -3.60
C ILE A 173 -1.49 -2.47 -3.90
N PRO A 174 -2.00 -1.75 -2.89
CA PRO A 174 -3.24 -1.01 -3.04
C PRO A 174 -3.14 0.06 -4.13
N TYR A 175 -4.24 0.26 -4.84
CA TYR A 175 -4.44 1.34 -5.79
C TYR A 175 -5.65 2.16 -5.40
N LYS A 176 -5.58 3.47 -5.64
CA LYS A 176 -6.71 4.37 -5.40
C LYS A 176 -7.87 4.00 -6.33
N PRO A 177 -9.12 3.97 -5.85
CA PRO A 177 -10.24 3.87 -6.77
C PRO A 177 -10.32 5.09 -7.67
N ASP A 178 -10.80 4.86 -8.89
CA ASP A 178 -11.08 5.94 -9.81
C ASP A 178 -12.51 6.42 -9.58
N VAL A 179 -12.67 7.74 -9.50
CA VAL A 179 -13.95 8.40 -9.29
C VAL A 179 -14.31 9.20 -10.53
N ASP A 180 -15.56 9.11 -10.95
CA ASP A 180 -16.15 9.96 -11.97
C ASP A 180 -17.56 10.37 -11.52
N VAL A 181 -17.99 11.57 -11.85
CA VAL A 181 -19.40 11.93 -11.77
C VAL A 181 -20.03 11.37 -13.05
N GLU A 182 -20.95 10.41 -12.96
CA GLU A 182 -21.63 9.93 -14.17
C GLU A 182 -22.74 10.89 -14.58
N LYS A 183 -23.52 11.32 -13.58
CA LYS A 183 -24.70 12.16 -13.77
C LYS A 183 -24.86 13.17 -12.64
N ILE A 184 -25.49 14.29 -12.96
CA ILE A 184 -25.91 15.29 -11.98
C ILE A 184 -27.43 15.43 -12.04
N HIS A 185 -28.09 15.24 -10.90
CA HIS A 185 -29.51 15.49 -10.71
C HIS A 185 -29.70 16.79 -9.93
N PHE A 186 -30.35 17.78 -10.53
CA PHE A 186 -30.64 19.04 -9.85
C PHE A 186 -32.04 18.97 -9.22
N GLU A 187 -32.10 19.10 -7.91
CA GLU A 187 -33.36 19.17 -7.16
C GLU A 187 -33.86 20.61 -7.10
N LYS A 188 -32.94 21.56 -6.92
CA LYS A 188 -33.20 22.98 -6.95
C LYS A 188 -32.09 23.68 -7.71
N PHE A 189 -32.46 24.58 -8.61
CA PHE A 189 -31.49 25.36 -9.36
C PHE A 189 -31.90 26.83 -9.39
N SER A 190 -31.16 27.68 -8.67
CA SER A 190 -31.38 29.12 -8.62
C SER A 190 -30.09 29.88 -8.31
N PHE A 191 -30.11 31.19 -8.54
CA PHE A 191 -28.96 32.07 -8.24
C PHE A 191 -28.63 32.15 -6.73
N GLU A 192 -29.67 32.04 -5.90
CA GLU A 192 -29.56 32.12 -4.43
C GLU A 192 -29.10 30.80 -3.81
N GLU A 193 -29.55 29.68 -4.38
CA GLU A 193 -29.27 28.33 -3.87
C GLU A 193 -29.47 27.30 -4.98
N THR A 194 -28.53 26.38 -5.07
CA THR A 194 -28.57 25.21 -5.95
C THR A 194 -28.32 23.96 -5.11
N VAL A 195 -29.23 22.99 -5.22
CA VAL A 195 -29.19 21.69 -4.56
C VAL A 195 -29.18 20.63 -5.64
N ALA A 196 -28.18 19.76 -5.61
CA ALA A 196 -28.03 18.69 -6.58
C ALA A 196 -27.51 17.42 -5.92
N THR A 197 -27.83 16.28 -6.52
CA THR A 197 -27.24 14.99 -6.21
C THR A 197 -26.30 14.57 -7.35
N LEU A 198 -25.05 14.32 -7.02
CA LEU A 198 -24.03 13.79 -7.92
C LEU A 198 -24.08 12.26 -7.88
N HIS A 199 -24.39 11.63 -9.00
CA HIS A 199 -24.30 10.18 -9.16
C HIS A 199 -22.86 9.84 -9.51
N LEU A 200 -22.07 9.44 -8.51
CA LEU A 200 -20.67 9.09 -8.68
C LEU A 200 -20.52 7.64 -9.14
N ARG A 201 -19.70 7.42 -10.15
CA ARG A 201 -19.14 6.13 -10.54
C ARG A 201 -17.81 5.95 -9.82
N LEU A 202 -17.73 4.97 -8.92
CA LEU A 202 -16.48 4.53 -8.29
C LEU A 202 -16.04 3.21 -8.91
N GLU A 203 -14.83 3.19 -9.46
CA GLU A 203 -14.23 2.02 -10.08
C GLU A 203 -13.08 1.50 -9.22
N ASN A 204 -13.21 0.27 -8.75
CA ASN A 204 -12.19 -0.42 -7.99
C ASN A 204 -11.33 -1.24 -8.95
N MET A 205 -10.10 -0.80 -9.21
CA MET A 205 -9.13 -1.54 -10.02
C MET A 205 -8.25 -2.49 -9.18
N ASN A 206 -8.59 -2.71 -7.92
CA ASN A 206 -7.89 -3.66 -7.08
C ASN A 206 -8.43 -5.09 -7.30
N ASP A 207 -7.56 -6.09 -7.16
CA ASP A 207 -7.89 -7.52 -7.19
C ASP A 207 -8.55 -8.03 -5.89
N PHE A 208 -8.97 -7.10 -5.03
CA PHE A 208 -9.69 -7.35 -3.78
C PHE A 208 -10.87 -6.39 -3.64
N ASP A 209 -11.87 -6.83 -2.87
CA ASP A 209 -13.08 -6.05 -2.61
C ASP A 209 -12.76 -4.88 -1.65
N LEU A 210 -13.45 -3.76 -1.84
CA LEU A 210 -13.44 -2.60 -0.96
C LEU A 210 -14.81 -2.45 -0.30
N GLY A 211 -14.89 -2.61 1.01
CA GLY A 211 -16.09 -2.30 1.80
C GLY A 211 -16.07 -0.84 2.21
N LEU A 212 -16.68 0.05 1.43
CA LEU A 212 -16.82 1.46 1.78
C LEU A 212 -17.64 1.61 3.05
N ASN A 213 -17.15 2.42 3.99
CA ASN A 213 -17.82 2.80 5.23
C ASN A 213 -18.11 4.30 5.28
N GLU A 214 -17.18 5.10 4.79
CA GLU A 214 -17.23 6.56 4.84
C GLU A 214 -16.60 7.15 3.58
N LEU A 215 -17.19 8.22 3.07
CA LEU A 215 -16.69 9.00 1.95
C LEU A 215 -16.61 10.47 2.39
N ASP A 216 -15.39 11.00 2.46
CA ASP A 216 -15.15 12.44 2.50
C ASP A 216 -14.91 12.93 1.07
N TYR A 217 -15.58 14.02 0.68
CA TYR A 217 -15.46 14.57 -0.66
C TYR A 217 -15.55 16.10 -0.65
N GLU A 218 -14.91 16.68 -1.65
CA GLU A 218 -15.05 18.07 -2.02
C GLU A 218 -15.09 18.16 -3.55
N VAL A 219 -15.94 19.05 -4.07
CA VAL A 219 -16.17 19.22 -5.50
C VAL A 219 -15.85 20.65 -5.89
N TRP A 220 -15.15 20.78 -7.00
CA TRP A 220 -14.82 22.05 -7.62
C TRP A 220 -15.43 22.12 -9.00
N LEU A 221 -15.96 23.29 -9.30
CA LEU A 221 -16.33 23.67 -10.64
C LEU A 221 -15.37 24.78 -11.09
N CYS A 222 -14.59 24.50 -12.13
CA CYS A 222 -13.36 25.25 -12.42
C CYS A 222 -12.43 25.26 -11.19
N ASP A 223 -12.05 26.43 -10.69
CA ASP A 223 -11.17 26.61 -9.52
C ASP A 223 -11.95 26.99 -8.24
N VAL A 224 -13.28 26.89 -8.26
CA VAL A 224 -14.14 27.31 -7.14
C VAL A 224 -14.71 26.08 -6.45
N SER A 225 -14.44 25.96 -5.15
CA SER A 225 -15.06 24.92 -4.32
C SER A 225 -16.55 25.21 -4.20
N ILE A 226 -17.36 24.24 -4.61
CA ILE A 226 -18.83 24.33 -4.55
C ILE A 226 -19.39 23.46 -3.41
N GLY A 227 -18.53 22.93 -2.55
CA GLY A 227 -18.94 22.20 -1.36
C GLY A 227 -18.37 20.79 -1.28
N GLY A 228 -18.51 20.26 -0.09
CA GLY A 228 -18.03 18.95 0.31
C GLY A 228 -18.74 18.52 1.57
N ALA A 229 -18.78 17.22 1.82
CA ALA A 229 -19.32 16.67 3.05
C ALA A 229 -18.64 15.34 3.38
N GLU A 230 -18.95 14.86 4.56
CA GLU A 230 -18.66 13.50 4.99
C GLU A 230 -19.95 12.69 4.89
N LEU A 231 -19.89 11.54 4.24
CA LEU A 231 -21.02 10.65 4.05
C LEU A 231 -20.68 9.27 4.62
N THR A 232 -21.34 8.91 5.73
CA THR A 232 -21.32 7.53 6.21
C THR A 232 -22.20 6.68 5.32
N LYS A 233 -21.58 5.85 4.47
CA LYS A 233 -22.27 4.99 3.49
C LYS A 233 -21.60 3.64 3.48
N SER A 234 -22.36 2.60 3.81
CA SER A 234 -21.91 1.22 3.63
C SER A 234 -22.17 0.76 2.19
N ALA A 235 -21.12 0.52 1.42
CA ALA A 235 -21.25 -0.06 0.07
C ALA A 235 -20.10 -1.01 -0.22
N LYS A 236 -20.40 -2.18 -0.77
CA LYS A 236 -19.36 -3.09 -1.25
C LYS A 236 -19.02 -2.76 -2.70
N ILE A 237 -17.75 -2.47 -2.97
CA ILE A 237 -17.21 -2.30 -4.31
C ILE A 237 -16.40 -3.57 -4.62
N GLU A 238 -16.93 -4.41 -5.49
CA GLU A 238 -16.26 -5.67 -5.86
C GLU A 238 -14.89 -5.41 -6.49
N LYS A 239 -13.97 -6.38 -6.39
CA LYS A 239 -12.70 -6.37 -7.12
C LYS A 239 -12.92 -6.15 -8.61
N ASN A 240 -12.11 -5.30 -9.25
CA ASN A 240 -12.25 -4.94 -10.67
C ASN A 240 -13.68 -4.51 -11.06
N GLY A 241 -14.43 -3.96 -10.09
CA GLY A 241 -15.85 -3.67 -10.20
C GLY A 241 -16.16 -2.18 -10.14
N ILE A 242 -17.39 -1.85 -10.48
CA ILE A 242 -17.91 -0.48 -10.46
C ILE A 242 -19.07 -0.42 -9.46
N SER A 243 -19.09 0.63 -8.65
CA SER A 243 -20.21 0.95 -7.76
C SER A 243 -20.67 2.39 -7.99
N TYR A 244 -21.92 2.66 -7.67
CA TYR A 244 -22.53 3.98 -7.84
C TYR A 244 -22.93 4.55 -6.49
N ILE A 245 -22.58 5.82 -6.24
CA ILE A 245 -22.85 6.51 -4.99
C ILE A 245 -23.45 7.87 -5.27
N ASP A 246 -24.59 8.12 -4.64
CA ASP A 246 -25.27 9.40 -4.70
C ASP A 246 -24.74 10.31 -3.60
N VAL A 247 -24.23 11.46 -4.01
CA VAL A 247 -23.56 12.42 -3.15
C VAL A 247 -24.25 13.78 -3.26
N PRO A 248 -24.86 14.30 -2.17
CA PRO A 248 -25.57 15.56 -2.21
C PRO A 248 -24.59 16.74 -2.25
N ILE A 249 -24.94 17.82 -2.94
CA ILE A 249 -24.20 19.06 -2.94
C ILE A 249 -25.16 20.25 -2.88
N THR A 250 -24.81 21.23 -2.07
CA THR A 250 -25.59 22.46 -1.90
C THR A 250 -24.66 23.65 -1.93
N PHE A 251 -24.92 24.60 -2.82
CA PHE A 251 -24.10 25.79 -2.97
C PHE A 251 -24.91 26.97 -3.48
N ARG A 252 -24.33 28.17 -3.37
CA ARG A 252 -24.96 29.42 -3.79
C ARG A 252 -24.20 29.99 -4.98
N PRO A 253 -24.72 29.87 -6.22
CA PRO A 253 -23.98 30.29 -7.41
C PRO A 253 -23.47 31.73 -7.36
N LYS A 254 -24.20 32.63 -6.71
CA LYS A 254 -23.79 34.03 -6.51
C LYS A 254 -22.47 34.21 -5.74
N ASP A 255 -22.15 33.27 -4.84
CA ASP A 255 -20.92 33.29 -4.04
C ASP A 255 -19.72 32.76 -4.85
N CYS A 256 -19.98 32.01 -5.93
CA CYS A 256 -18.97 31.36 -6.76
C CYS A 256 -18.54 32.18 -7.99
N GLY A 257 -19.22 33.31 -8.25
CA GLY A 257 -18.91 34.20 -9.38
C GLY A 257 -19.54 33.78 -10.71
N SER A 258 -19.43 34.68 -11.71
CA SER A 258 -20.12 34.53 -13.00
C SER A 258 -19.64 33.34 -13.83
N ALA A 259 -18.42 32.83 -13.59
CA ALA A 259 -17.87 31.69 -14.32
C ALA A 259 -18.61 30.38 -13.99
N VAL A 260 -18.91 30.14 -12.71
CA VAL A 260 -19.71 28.99 -12.27
C VAL A 260 -21.14 29.13 -12.81
N TRP A 261 -21.69 30.33 -12.82
CA TRP A 261 -23.03 30.58 -13.37
C TRP A 261 -23.13 30.36 -14.89
N ASP A 262 -22.17 30.88 -15.66
CA ASP A 262 -22.08 30.70 -17.11
C ASP A 262 -21.86 29.25 -17.52
N MET A 263 -21.16 28.48 -16.68
CA MET A 263 -20.92 27.06 -16.87
C MET A 263 -22.20 26.24 -16.68
N ILE A 264 -22.94 26.45 -15.59
CA ILE A 264 -24.19 25.67 -15.34
C ILE A 264 -25.23 25.96 -16.42
N ARG A 265 -25.13 27.11 -17.11
CA ARG A 265 -25.96 27.47 -18.27
C ARG A 265 -25.56 26.80 -19.60
N GLY A 266 -24.64 25.84 -19.59
CA GLY A 266 -24.40 24.95 -20.73
C GLY A 266 -23.20 25.30 -21.61
N LYS A 267 -22.27 26.15 -21.14
CA LYS A 267 -21.00 26.37 -21.85
C LYS A 267 -20.00 25.21 -21.70
N GLY A 268 -20.30 24.22 -20.85
CA GLY A 268 -19.54 22.98 -20.64
C GLY A 268 -18.15 23.25 -20.09
N THR A 269 -17.84 22.79 -18.87
CA THR A 269 -16.48 22.95 -18.33
C THR A 269 -16.02 21.72 -17.56
N GLY A 270 -14.75 21.77 -17.15
CA GLY A 270 -14.11 20.79 -16.30
C GLY A 270 -14.66 20.87 -14.87
N TYR A 271 -14.99 19.73 -14.30
CA TYR A 271 -15.11 19.59 -12.84
C TYR A 271 -13.87 18.90 -12.29
N SER A 272 -13.60 19.14 -11.03
CA SER A 272 -12.62 18.37 -10.26
C SER A 272 -13.27 17.89 -8.97
N MET A 273 -12.86 16.73 -8.49
CA MET A 273 -13.31 16.14 -7.25
C MET A 273 -12.10 15.58 -6.52
N LYS A 274 -12.04 15.76 -5.21
CA LYS A 274 -11.04 15.16 -4.32
C LYS A 274 -11.74 14.68 -3.07
N GLY A 275 -11.12 13.77 -2.38
CA GLY A 275 -11.66 13.20 -1.16
C GLY A 275 -10.88 11.97 -0.75
N ASN A 276 -11.40 11.29 0.25
CA ASN A 276 -10.92 10.00 0.69
C ASN A 276 -12.09 9.10 1.02
N ILE A 277 -11.87 7.82 0.77
CA ILE A 277 -12.77 6.76 1.19
C ILE A 277 -12.13 6.00 2.34
N HIS A 278 -12.91 5.72 3.36
CA HIS A 278 -12.57 4.75 4.40
C HIS A 278 -13.19 3.42 4.01
N VAL A 279 -12.34 2.42 3.80
CA VAL A 279 -12.73 1.10 3.31
C VAL A 279 -12.19 0.01 4.22
N ASP A 280 -13.03 -1.00 4.48
CA ASP A 280 -12.57 -2.28 4.99
C ASP A 280 -12.12 -3.17 3.83
N THR A 281 -10.97 -3.82 4.02
CA THR A 281 -10.43 -4.76 3.04
C THR A 281 -10.09 -6.08 3.74
N PRO A 282 -9.90 -7.18 2.98
CA PRO A 282 -9.40 -8.43 3.54
C PRO A 282 -8.03 -8.31 4.24
N PHE A 283 -7.31 -7.20 4.05
CA PHE A 283 -5.99 -6.93 4.59
C PHE A 283 -5.98 -5.87 5.70
N GLY A 284 -7.16 -5.41 6.12
CA GLY A 284 -7.34 -4.36 7.12
C GLY A 284 -8.04 -3.13 6.58
N ALA A 285 -8.44 -2.23 7.47
CA ALA A 285 -9.05 -0.96 7.11
C ALA A 285 -8.01 -0.02 6.45
N MET A 286 -8.43 0.71 5.42
CA MET A 286 -7.60 1.67 4.69
C MET A 286 -8.34 2.99 4.48
N LYS A 287 -7.59 4.10 4.50
CA LYS A 287 -8.05 5.40 4.00
C LYS A 287 -7.40 5.61 2.63
N LEU A 288 -8.19 5.59 1.56
CA LEU A 288 -7.69 5.73 0.19
C LEU A 288 -8.13 7.09 -0.37
N PRO A 289 -7.20 7.91 -0.88
CA PRO A 289 -7.58 9.13 -1.58
C PRO A 289 -8.29 8.79 -2.88
N ILE A 290 -9.28 9.61 -3.24
CA ILE A 290 -9.91 9.64 -4.55
C ILE A 290 -9.70 11.02 -5.16
N SER A 291 -9.51 11.05 -6.48
CA SER A 291 -9.34 12.32 -7.18
C SER A 291 -9.71 12.19 -8.65
N LYS A 292 -10.39 13.20 -9.16
CA LYS A 292 -10.66 13.42 -10.57
C LYS A 292 -10.34 14.88 -10.89
N GLU A 293 -9.58 15.11 -11.96
CA GLU A 293 -9.26 16.45 -12.42
C GLU A 293 -9.69 16.58 -13.88
N GLY A 294 -10.36 17.69 -14.22
CA GLY A 294 -10.70 18.04 -15.59
C GLY A 294 -11.76 17.13 -16.25
N GLY A 295 -12.65 16.50 -15.48
CA GLY A 295 -13.75 15.72 -16.04
C GLY A 295 -14.75 16.63 -16.77
N LYS A 296 -15.33 16.21 -17.90
CA LYS A 296 -16.12 17.11 -18.75
C LYS A 296 -17.61 16.93 -18.53
N THR A 297 -18.31 18.05 -18.36
CA THR A 297 -19.76 18.04 -18.22
C THR A 297 -20.51 18.55 -19.45
N VAL A 298 -21.44 17.73 -19.96
CA VAL A 298 -22.36 18.10 -21.04
C VAL A 298 -23.79 18.01 -20.54
N ILE A 299 -24.50 19.13 -20.63
CA ILE A 299 -25.95 19.19 -20.35
C ILE A 299 -26.67 18.60 -21.54
N LYS A 300 -27.34 17.46 -21.35
CA LYS A 300 -28.25 16.90 -22.35
C LYS A 300 -29.67 17.30 -21.98
N LYS A 301 -30.37 17.94 -22.91
CA LYS A 301 -31.82 18.11 -22.80
C LYS A 301 -32.49 16.78 -23.10
N LYS A 302 -33.44 16.36 -22.27
CA LYS A 302 -34.32 15.23 -22.55
C LYS A 302 -35.12 15.55 -23.81
N LYS A 303 -35.10 14.64 -24.80
CA LYS A 303 -36.04 14.72 -25.91
C LYS A 303 -37.40 14.28 -25.37
N GLU A 304 -38.35 15.20 -25.30
CA GLU A 304 -39.75 14.82 -25.20
C GLU A 304 -40.09 14.02 -26.47
N THR A 305 -40.51 12.77 -26.31
CA THR A 305 -41.24 12.05 -27.37
C THR A 305 -42.60 12.70 -27.51
N GLY A 306 -42.64 13.80 -28.27
CA GLY A 306 -43.86 14.38 -28.83
C GLY A 306 -44.10 13.76 -30.19
N ASP A 307 -45.10 12.88 -30.24
CA ASP A 307 -45.87 12.64 -31.46
C ASP A 307 -46.56 13.96 -31.82
N ASP A 308 -46.24 14.53 -32.98
CA ASP A 308 -47.16 15.33 -33.80
C ASP A 308 -46.48 15.76 -35.09
N GLY A 309 -47.12 15.41 -36.21
CA GLY A 309 -46.73 15.83 -37.55
C GLY A 309 -47.16 17.27 -37.86
N GLY A 310 -46.57 17.83 -38.92
CA GLY A 310 -47.02 19.08 -39.52
C GLY A 310 -45.87 19.96 -39.97
N ASP A 311 -45.77 20.14 -41.28
CA ASP A 311 -44.85 21.02 -42.01
C ASP A 311 -44.93 22.49 -41.55
N ASP A 312 -43.87 23.28 -41.81
CA ASP A 312 -43.94 24.58 -42.51
C ASP A 312 -42.59 25.34 -42.54
N GLU A 313 -42.39 26.06 -43.65
CA GLU A 313 -41.18 26.71 -44.17
C GLU A 313 -40.65 27.97 -43.42
N TYR A 314 -39.36 28.28 -43.61
CA TYR A 314 -38.63 29.50 -43.17
C TYR A 314 -39.02 30.78 -43.96
N PRO A 315 -38.68 32.04 -43.52
CA PRO A 315 -37.40 32.66 -43.93
C PRO A 315 -36.74 33.76 -43.03
N VAL A 316 -35.39 33.77 -43.07
CA VAL A 316 -34.32 34.82 -43.09
C VAL A 316 -34.43 36.22 -42.42
N ARG A 317 -33.44 36.48 -41.53
CA ARG A 317 -32.74 37.70 -41.00
C ARG A 317 -33.17 39.15 -41.37
N SER A 318 -33.20 40.03 -40.35
CA SER A 318 -32.47 41.32 -40.25
C SER A 318 -32.67 42.02 -38.88
N ASN A 319 -31.67 42.77 -38.40
CA ASN A 319 -31.69 43.65 -37.20
C ASN A 319 -31.05 45.00 -37.64
N PRO A 320 -31.41 46.20 -37.09
CA PRO A 320 -30.97 46.63 -35.75
C PRO A 320 -31.92 47.56 -34.92
N ASN A 321 -31.99 47.30 -33.60
CA ASN A 321 -32.11 48.13 -32.35
C ASN A 321 -32.42 49.67 -32.40
N PRO A 322 -32.82 50.40 -31.31
CA PRO A 322 -32.83 50.06 -29.86
C PRO A 322 -34.01 50.64 -28.99
N PHE A 323 -33.97 50.42 -27.66
CA PHE A 323 -34.66 51.10 -26.52
C PHE A 323 -35.82 50.40 -25.79
N SER A 324 -35.55 49.87 -24.59
CA SER A 324 -36.22 50.23 -23.32
C SER A 324 -35.66 49.38 -22.16
N ARG A 325 -35.22 50.02 -21.06
CA ARG A 325 -34.50 49.40 -19.92
C ARG A 325 -35.32 48.38 -19.10
N HIS A 326 -36.62 48.25 -19.36
CA HIS A 326 -37.54 47.29 -18.72
C HIS A 326 -37.76 46.02 -19.56
N ASN A 327 -37.13 45.94 -20.74
CA ASN A 327 -37.24 44.87 -21.75
C ASN A 327 -36.05 43.88 -21.75
N TRP A 328 -35.18 43.86 -20.74
CA TRP A 328 -33.99 42.97 -20.75
C TRP A 328 -33.86 42.07 -19.52
N ILE A 329 -34.10 42.62 -18.33
CA ILE A 329 -33.85 41.90 -17.08
C ILE A 329 -34.92 40.80 -16.84
N LYS A 330 -36.21 41.15 -16.97
CA LYS A 330 -37.38 40.26 -16.76
C LYS A 330 -37.79 39.38 -17.95
N ALA A 331 -37.28 39.62 -19.16
CA ALA A 331 -37.61 38.82 -20.35
C ALA A 331 -36.62 37.65 -20.59
N GLN A 332 -35.49 37.61 -19.87
CA GLN A 332 -34.48 36.54 -19.97
C GLN A 332 -34.41 35.65 -18.72
N GLU A 333 -34.70 36.20 -17.53
CA GLU A 333 -34.90 35.43 -16.29
C GLU A 333 -36.11 34.49 -16.38
N ASP A 334 -37.22 34.96 -16.98
CA ASP A 334 -38.54 34.32 -16.91
C ASP A 334 -38.91 33.44 -18.11
N LYS A 335 -38.16 33.48 -19.23
CA LYS A 335 -38.30 32.49 -20.32
C LYS A 335 -37.40 31.30 -20.06
N PHE A 336 -37.88 30.49 -19.13
CA PHE A 336 -37.98 29.06 -19.40
C PHE A 336 -36.64 28.34 -19.62
N PHE A 337 -35.66 28.57 -18.74
CA PHE A 337 -34.89 27.43 -18.21
C PHE A 337 -35.69 26.66 -17.15
N ILE A 338 -36.95 27.04 -17.03
CA ILE A 338 -38.14 26.23 -16.76
C ILE A 338 -38.42 25.24 -17.93
N TYR A 339 -37.65 25.22 -19.04
CA TYR A 339 -37.01 23.96 -19.48
C TYR A 339 -35.96 23.63 -18.42
N GLU A 340 -36.46 23.23 -17.26
CA GLU A 340 -35.73 22.76 -16.11
C GLU A 340 -34.69 21.74 -16.56
N ALA A 341 -33.83 21.33 -15.65
CA ALA A 341 -33.04 20.12 -15.80
C ALA A 341 -33.93 18.86 -15.99
N GLU A 342 -34.70 18.78 -17.07
CA GLU A 342 -35.29 17.60 -17.65
C GLU A 342 -34.23 16.94 -18.53
N SER A 343 -33.54 15.88 -18.17
CA SER A 343 -33.26 15.21 -16.91
C SER A 343 -31.82 14.74 -17.18
N TYR A 344 -30.90 14.89 -16.22
CA TYR A 344 -29.49 14.44 -16.32
C TYR A 344 -28.53 15.33 -17.15
N MET A 345 -27.49 15.82 -16.47
CA MET A 345 -26.20 16.08 -17.11
C MET A 345 -25.48 14.74 -17.26
N ILE A 346 -24.91 14.42 -18.43
CA ILE A 346 -24.14 13.16 -18.65
C ILE A 346 -22.71 13.53 -19.00
N LEU A 347 -21.74 12.87 -18.34
CA LEU A 347 -20.32 13.08 -18.63
C LEU A 347 -19.84 12.06 -19.68
N ASN A 348 -18.99 12.50 -20.61
CA ASN A 348 -18.44 11.70 -21.71
C ASN A 348 -16.92 11.56 -21.57
#